data_AF-A0A370GK72-F1
#
_entry.id   AF-A0A370GK72-F1
#
_cell.length_a   1.000
_cell.length_b   1.000
_cell.length_c   1.000
_cell.angle_alpha   90.00
_cell.angle_beta   90.00
_cell.angle_gamma   90.00
#
_symmetry.space_group_name_H-M   'P 1'
#
loop_
_entity.id
_entity.type
_entity.pdbx_description
1 polymer ?
#
loop_
_entity_poly.entity_id
_entity_poly.type
_entity_poly.pdbx_seq_one_letter_code
_entity_poly.pdbx_strand_id
1 'polypeptide(L)'
;MSKSYTCLSFFKTNKISYYYEKPLILFPCPFCQKEATMNTFDGKWMCGCGESGTLITLQTNIDLYNTGKSIVLNPKKTRKKINSQFDFVIASLAEQKRIKSHVEQLKALTNELVEYLTNKKA
;
A
#
# COMPACT_ATOMS: atom_id res chain seq x y z
N MET A 1 10.75 24.88 0.47
CA MET A 1 10.00 23.66 0.81
C MET A 1 10.59 22.50 0.01
N SER A 2 10.91 21.35 0.61
CA SER A 2 11.49 20.24 -0.17
C SER A 2 10.46 19.66 -1.14
N LYS A 3 10.87 19.34 -2.37
CA LYS A 3 10.00 18.77 -3.43
C LYS A 3 9.25 17.51 -2.95
N SER A 4 9.81 16.78 -2.00
CA SER A 4 9.19 15.62 -1.37
C SER A 4 7.90 15.95 -0.61
N TYR A 5 7.83 17.10 0.07
CA TYR A 5 6.61 17.52 0.75
C TYR A 5 5.50 17.85 -0.24
N THR A 6 5.82 18.48 -1.37
CA THR A 6 4.86 18.78 -2.43
C THR A 6 4.26 17.50 -3.01
N CYS A 7 5.11 16.51 -3.31
CA CYS A 7 4.66 15.21 -3.81
C CYS A 7 3.74 14.52 -2.80
N LEU A 8 4.13 14.42 -1.53
CA LEU A 8 3.31 13.79 -0.49
C LEU A 8 2.00 14.53 -0.24
N SER A 9 2.01 15.86 -0.28
CA SER A 9 0.82 16.70 -0.12
C SER A 9 -0.20 16.42 -1.22
N PHE A 10 0.26 16.29 -2.47
CA PHE A 10 -0.62 15.94 -3.60
C PHE A 10 -1.40 14.64 -3.36
N PHE A 11 -0.73 13.55 -2.99
CA PHE A 11 -1.40 12.26 -2.75
C PHE A 11 -2.37 12.33 -1.57
N LYS A 12 -2.00 13.04 -0.49
CA LYS A 12 -2.87 13.24 0.68
C LYS A 12 -4.13 14.05 0.34
N THR A 13 -3.96 15.21 -0.30
CA THR A 13 -5.04 16.13 -0.63
C THR A 13 -6.06 15.47 -1.57
N ASN A 14 -5.57 14.72 -2.56
CA ASN A 14 -6.43 14.03 -3.52
C ASN A 14 -6.89 12.64 -3.05
N LYS A 15 -6.58 12.24 -1.80
CA LYS A 15 -6.96 10.94 -1.21
C LYS A 15 -6.54 9.74 -2.07
N ILE A 16 -5.46 9.87 -2.83
CA ILE A 16 -4.90 8.78 -3.64
C ILE A 16 -4.19 7.81 -2.69
N SER A 17 -4.44 6.50 -2.84
CA SER A 17 -3.72 5.50 -2.05
C SER A 17 -2.23 5.52 -2.39
N TYR A 18 -1.36 5.58 -1.39
CA TYR A 18 0.08 5.57 -1.63
C TYR A 18 0.85 4.89 -0.50
N TYR A 19 2.01 4.35 -0.83
CA TYR A 19 3.03 3.88 0.11
C TYR A 19 4.31 4.67 -0.12
N TYR A 20 4.85 5.24 0.96
CA TYR A 20 6.05 6.08 0.89
C TYR A 20 7.21 5.39 1.58
N GLU A 21 8.28 5.20 0.82
CA GLU A 21 9.55 4.64 1.24
C GLU A 21 10.66 5.46 0.60
N LYS A 22 11.20 6.42 1.36
CA LYS A 22 12.09 7.47 0.84
C LYS A 22 13.22 6.87 -0.02
N PRO A 23 13.46 7.37 -1.25
CA PRO A 23 12.84 8.55 -1.86
C PRO A 23 11.59 8.26 -2.72
N LEU A 24 11.04 7.06 -2.67
CA LEU A 24 10.00 6.58 -3.58
C LEU A 24 8.59 6.71 -2.97
N ILE A 25 7.63 7.11 -3.81
CA ILE A 25 6.20 6.96 -3.56
C ILE A 25 5.66 5.92 -4.55
N LEU A 26 5.06 4.88 -4.02
CA LEU A 26 4.32 3.86 -4.77
C LEU A 26 2.83 4.23 -4.73
N PHE A 27 2.19 4.31 -5.88
CA PHE A 27 0.80 4.77 -6.05
C PHE A 27 0.14 4.03 -7.23
N PRO A 28 -1.20 4.01 -7.35
CA PRO A 28 -1.83 3.37 -8.50
C PRO A 28 -1.70 4.25 -9.73
N CYS A 29 -1.31 3.68 -10.87
CA CYS A 29 -1.23 4.41 -12.13
C CYS A 29 -2.63 4.89 -12.55
N PRO A 30 -2.80 6.18 -12.94
CA PRO A 30 -4.10 6.68 -13.37
C PRO A 30 -4.65 5.97 -14.62
N PHE A 31 -3.78 5.41 -15.45
CA PHE A 31 -4.14 4.80 -16.74
C PHE A 31 -4.45 3.31 -16.64
N CYS A 32 -3.63 2.54 -15.92
CA CYS A 32 -3.77 1.08 -15.86
C CYS A 32 -4.06 0.53 -14.45
N GLN A 33 -4.13 1.40 -13.45
CA GLN A 33 -4.38 1.08 -12.04
C GLN A 33 -3.35 0.14 -11.38
N LYS A 34 -2.31 -0.30 -12.10
CA LYS A 34 -1.16 -1.03 -11.56
C LYS A 34 -0.23 -0.09 -10.78
N GLU A 35 0.66 -0.67 -9.99
CA GLU A 35 1.64 0.10 -9.21
C GLU A 35 2.54 0.96 -10.13
N ALA A 36 2.66 2.23 -9.79
CA ALA A 36 3.56 3.20 -10.37
C ALA A 36 4.47 3.75 -9.28
N THR A 37 5.68 4.16 -9.67
CA THR A 37 6.71 4.63 -8.75
C THR A 37 7.08 6.07 -9.08
N MET A 38 7.10 6.94 -8.07
CA MET A 38 7.54 8.32 -8.17
C MET A 38 8.78 8.56 -7.31
N ASN A 39 9.81 9.19 -7.87
CA ASN A 39 10.94 9.70 -7.10
C ASN A 39 10.63 11.10 -6.56
N THR A 40 10.69 11.27 -5.24
CA THR A 40 10.33 12.52 -4.55
C THR A 40 11.37 13.63 -4.66
N PHE A 41 12.58 13.33 -5.16
CA PHE A 41 13.62 14.35 -5.37
C PHE A 41 13.42 15.14 -6.66
N ASP A 42 13.04 14.48 -7.74
CA ASP A 42 12.80 15.10 -9.05
C ASP A 42 11.31 15.19 -9.41
N GLY A 43 10.43 14.49 -8.68
CA GLY A 43 8.99 14.47 -8.90
C GLY A 43 8.59 13.69 -10.14
N LYS A 44 9.49 12.87 -10.70
CA LYS A 44 9.22 12.04 -11.87
C LYS A 44 8.60 10.71 -11.44
N TRP A 45 7.68 10.21 -12.25
CA TRP A 45 7.05 8.92 -12.03
C TRP A 45 7.04 8.07 -13.29
N MET A 46 6.96 6.76 -13.11
CA MET A 46 6.86 5.79 -14.18
C MET A 46 5.99 4.61 -13.76
N CYS A 47 5.36 3.96 -14.74
CA CYS A 47 4.59 2.75 -14.56
C CYS A 47 5.03 1.69 -15.57
N GLY A 48 4.93 0.41 -15.20
CA GLY A 48 5.24 -0.72 -16.10
C GLY A 48 4.30 -0.85 -17.31
N CYS A 49 3.26 -0.02 -17.42
CA CYS A 49 2.42 0.07 -18.62
C CYS A 49 2.99 0.96 -19.73
N GLY A 50 4.14 1.60 -19.51
CA GLY A 50 4.80 2.52 -20.47
C GLY A 50 4.53 3.99 -20.17
N GLU A 51 3.50 4.30 -19.39
CA GLU A 51 3.19 5.68 -18.97
C GLU A 51 4.19 6.22 -17.95
N SER A 52 4.56 7.48 -18.11
CA SER A 52 5.50 8.19 -17.22
C SER A 52 5.28 9.70 -17.29
N GLY A 53 5.82 10.43 -16.31
CA GLY A 53 5.70 11.88 -16.30
C GLY A 53 6.21 12.53 -15.03
N THR A 54 5.64 13.67 -14.67
CA THR A 54 5.96 14.43 -13.46
C THR A 54 4.73 14.59 -12.57
N LEU A 55 4.90 15.16 -11.38
CA LEU A 55 3.76 15.51 -10.52
C LEU A 55 2.70 16.36 -11.25
N ILE A 56 3.14 17.26 -12.15
CA ILE A 56 2.23 18.10 -12.97
C ILE A 56 1.35 17.22 -13.85
N THR A 57 1.93 16.21 -14.51
CA THR A 57 1.14 15.29 -15.35
C THR A 57 0.11 14.50 -14.56
N LEU A 58 0.38 14.16 -13.28
CA LEU A 58 -0.62 13.53 -12.42
C LEU A 58 -1.74 14.50 -12.02
N GLN A 59 -1.40 15.77 -11.79
CA GLN A 59 -2.37 16.81 -11.47
C GLN A 59 -3.32 17.08 -12.65
N THR A 60 -2.80 17.10 -13.88
CA THR A 60 -3.63 17.26 -15.08
C THR A 60 -4.57 16.07 -15.31
N ASN A 61 -4.15 14.87 -14.91
CA ASN A 61 -4.91 13.62 -15.10
C ASN A 61 -5.62 13.16 -13.82
N ILE A 62 -5.92 14.08 -12.91
CA ILE A 62 -6.45 13.72 -11.59
C ILE A 62 -7.81 13.01 -11.68
N ASP A 63 -8.63 13.38 -12.66
CA ASP A 63 -9.97 12.81 -12.86
C ASP A 63 -9.93 11.32 -13.22
N LEU A 64 -8.81 10.83 -13.78
CA LEU A 64 -8.64 9.41 -14.10
C LEU A 64 -8.60 8.52 -12.85
N TYR A 65 -8.19 9.07 -11.70
CA TYR A 65 -8.20 8.35 -10.42
C TYR A 65 -9.61 8.08 -9.88
N ASN A 66 -10.63 8.80 -10.34
CA ASN A 66 -12.00 8.65 -9.86
C ASN A 66 -12.73 7.43 -10.46
N THR A 67 -12.08 6.66 -11.33
CA THR A 67 -12.69 5.53 -12.05
C THR A 67 -12.62 4.19 -11.30
N GLY A 68 -11.92 4.11 -10.17
CA GLY A 68 -11.88 2.89 -9.35
C GLY A 68 -11.01 3.00 -8.11
N LYS A 69 -11.34 2.24 -7.06
CA LYS A 69 -10.54 2.14 -5.82
C LYS A 69 -9.34 1.22 -6.04
N SER A 70 -8.32 1.67 -6.77
CA SER A 70 -7.04 0.95 -6.78
C SER A 70 -6.28 1.23 -5.48
N ILE A 71 -5.92 0.17 -4.78
CA ILE A 71 -5.32 0.22 -3.44
C ILE A 71 -3.85 -0.19 -3.57
N VAL A 72 -2.94 0.75 -3.33
CA VAL A 72 -1.57 0.38 -2.99
C VAL A 72 -1.54 -0.17 -1.58
N LEU A 73 -1.08 -1.41 -1.45
CA LEU A 73 -0.97 -2.10 -0.18
C LEU A 73 0.31 -1.67 0.53
N ASN A 74 0.16 -1.07 1.72
CA ASN A 74 1.28 -0.86 2.64
C ASN A 74 1.44 -2.13 3.50
N PRO A 75 2.51 -2.92 3.33
CA PRO A 75 2.64 -4.22 4.00
C PRO A 75 2.53 -4.12 5.53
N LYS A 76 3.13 -3.09 6.15
CA LYS A 76 3.08 -2.88 7.60
C LYS A 76 1.66 -2.58 8.09
N LYS A 77 0.95 -1.69 7.39
CA LYS A 77 -0.45 -1.36 7.73
C LYS A 77 -1.38 -2.57 7.50
N THR A 78 -1.21 -3.28 6.40
CA THR A 78 -2.00 -4.47 6.07
C THR A 78 -1.77 -5.58 7.08
N ARG A 79 -0.51 -5.88 7.44
CA ARG A 79 -0.15 -6.85 8.49
C ARG A 79 -0.82 -6.51 9.82
N LYS A 80 -0.77 -5.23 10.24
CA LYS A 80 -1.43 -4.78 11.48
C LYS A 80 -2.94 -5.01 11.43
N LYS A 81 -3.61 -4.68 10.31
CA LYS A 81 -5.05 -4.89 10.15
C LYS A 81 -5.42 -6.38 10.21
N ILE A 82 -4.68 -7.24 9.50
CA ILE A 82 -4.88 -8.69 9.53
C ILE A 82 -4.70 -9.24 10.94
N ASN A 83 -3.61 -8.85 11.63
CA ASN A 83 -3.37 -9.29 13.00
C ASN A 83 -4.47 -8.85 13.96
N SER A 84 -5.00 -7.63 13.83
CA SER A 84 -6.12 -7.18 14.66
C SER A 84 -7.41 -7.99 14.44
N GLN A 85 -7.65 -8.46 13.21
CA GLN A 85 -8.79 -9.34 12.93
C GLN A 85 -8.59 -10.73 13.53
N PHE A 86 -7.38 -11.28 13.44
CA PHE A 86 -7.04 -12.53 14.14
C PHE A 86 -7.22 -12.39 15.66
N ASP A 87 -6.71 -11.31 16.26
CA ASP A 87 -6.82 -11.08 17.70
C ASP A 87 -8.27 -10.98 18.17
N PHE A 88 -9.12 -10.30 17.40
CA PHE A 88 -10.56 -10.25 17.64
C PHE A 88 -11.22 -11.64 17.60
N VAL A 89 -10.90 -12.44 16.58
CA VAL A 89 -11.46 -13.80 16.44
C VAL A 89 -10.96 -14.71 17.57
N ILE A 90 -9.68 -14.66 17.90
CA ILE A 90 -9.08 -15.43 19.00
C ILE A 90 -9.75 -15.08 20.33
N ALA A 91 -9.99 -13.78 20.59
CA ALA A 91 -10.69 -13.32 21.79
C ALA A 91 -12.14 -13.85 21.84
N SER A 92 -12.80 -13.94 20.70
CA SER A 92 -14.18 -14.45 20.57
C SER A 92 -14.29 -15.97 20.73
N LEU A 93 -13.17 -16.71 20.68
CA LEU A 93 -13.11 -18.18 20.75
C LEU A 93 -12.67 -18.72 22.11
N ALA A 94 -12.90 -17.99 23.20
CA ALA A 94 -12.37 -18.29 24.53
C ALA A 94 -12.58 -19.74 25.01
N GLU A 95 -13.75 -20.33 24.73
CA GLU A 95 -14.10 -21.69 25.15
C GLU A 95 -13.74 -22.77 24.11
N GLN A 96 -13.51 -22.39 22.86
CA GLN A 96 -13.25 -23.32 21.74
C GLN A 96 -11.76 -23.58 21.55
N LYS A 97 -11.13 -24.22 22.54
CA LYS A 97 -9.67 -24.44 22.63
C LYS A 97 -9.03 -24.95 21.32
N ARG A 98 -9.67 -25.94 20.66
CA ARG A 98 -9.17 -26.52 19.41
C ARG A 98 -9.17 -25.51 18.25
N ILE A 99 -10.27 -24.79 18.07
CA ILE A 99 -10.42 -23.81 16.96
C ILE A 99 -9.51 -22.62 17.22
N LYS A 100 -9.43 -22.15 18.47
CA LYS A 100 -8.50 -21.10 18.88
C LYS A 100 -7.05 -21.41 18.50
N SER A 101 -6.58 -22.63 18.82
CA SER A 101 -5.23 -23.07 18.46
C SER A 101 -4.98 -23.06 16.95
N HIS A 102 -5.95 -23.53 16.14
CA HIS A 102 -5.83 -23.47 14.68
C HIS A 102 -5.77 -22.03 14.16
N VAL A 103 -6.54 -21.11 14.72
CA VAL A 103 -6.52 -19.70 14.33
C VAL A 103 -5.19 -19.03 14.71
N GLU A 104 -4.62 -19.36 15.87
CA GLU A 104 -3.28 -18.91 16.27
C GLU A 104 -2.19 -19.41 15.31
N GLN A 105 -2.27 -20.68 14.88
CA GLN A 105 -1.38 -21.24 13.86
C GLN A 105 -1.52 -20.50 12.52
N LEU A 106 -2.75 -20.23 12.07
CA LEU A 106 -3.01 -19.47 10.85
C LEU A 106 -2.43 -18.05 10.93
N LYS A 107 -2.55 -17.39 12.09
CA LYS A 107 -1.93 -16.09 12.34
C LYS A 107 -0.41 -16.17 12.20
N ALA A 108 0.23 -17.20 12.76
CA ALA A 108 1.67 -17.40 12.66
C ALA A 108 2.12 -17.61 11.20
N LEU A 109 1.51 -18.55 10.49
CA LEU A 109 1.79 -18.82 9.07
C LEU A 109 1.57 -17.58 8.18
N THR A 110 0.53 -16.78 8.47
CA THR A 110 0.28 -15.54 7.74
C THR A 110 1.40 -14.52 7.98
N ASN A 111 1.91 -14.43 9.22
CA ASN A 111 3.02 -13.53 9.54
C ASN A 111 4.32 -13.98 8.85
N GLU A 112 4.62 -15.28 8.83
CA GLU A 112 5.77 -15.85 8.11
C GLU A 112 5.68 -15.56 6.61
N LEU A 113 4.51 -15.78 6.00
CA LEU A 113 4.29 -15.50 4.59
C LEU A 113 4.48 -14.01 4.26
N VAL A 114 3.92 -13.12 5.07
CA VAL A 114 4.08 -11.67 4.88
C VAL A 114 5.55 -11.29 4.99
N GLU A 115 6.28 -11.85 5.96
CA GLU A 115 7.70 -11.59 6.17
C GLU A 115 8.56 -12.07 5.00
N TYR A 116 8.32 -13.29 4.51
CA TYR A 116 8.94 -13.83 3.31
C TYR A 116 8.71 -12.92 2.09
N LEU A 117 7.47 -12.48 1.87
CA LEU A 117 7.11 -11.63 0.73
C LEU A 117 7.71 -10.22 0.84
N THR A 118 7.85 -9.67 2.05
CA THR A 118 8.52 -8.38 2.24
C THR A 118 10.02 -8.47 2.04
N ASN A 119 10.66 -9.55 2.50
CA ASN A 119 12.10 -9.74 2.38
C ASN A 119 12.52 -10.07 0.94
N LYS A 120 11.67 -10.73 0.15
CA LYS A 120 11.92 -11.04 -1.27
C LYS A 120 11.83 -9.82 -2.19
N LYS A 121 11.20 -8.73 -1.73
CA LYS A 121 11.07 -7.47 -2.49
C LYS A 121 12.18 -6.45 -2.20
N ALA A 122 13.09 -6.76 -1.26
CA ALA A 122 14.23 -5.91 -0.88
C ALA A 122 15.46 -6.18 -1.75
#